data_AF-A0A3B4V533-F1
#
_entry.id   AF-A0A3B4V533-F1
#
_cell.length_a   1.000
_cell.length_b   1.000
_cell.length_c   1.000
_cell.angle_alpha   90.00
_cell.angle_beta   90.00
_cell.angle_gamma   90.00
#
_symmetry.space_group_name_H-M   'P 1'
#
loop_
_entity.id
_entity.type
_entity.pdbx_description
1 polymer ?
#
loop_
_entity_poly.entity_id
_entity_poly.type
_entity_poly.pdbx_seq_one_letter_code
_entity_poly.pdbx_strand_id
1 'polypeptide(L)'
;METFSKLTSMLLHALETREPTVDLLDSFVDHWKSITNYYIETTDDSRPVRQTEIPWRLRQMLDILVYEEKQQDTGVCMEYLLQHKLLETLVTLGKAQVT
;
A
#
# COMPACT_ATOMS: atom_id res chain seq x y z
N MET A 1 19.10 -11.18 39.87
CA MET A 1 19.17 -12.05 38.67
C MET A 1 17.81 -12.27 38.02
N GLU A 2 16.72 -12.38 38.77
CA GLU A 2 15.37 -12.64 38.23
C GLU A 2 14.80 -11.56 37.29
N THR A 3 15.17 -10.29 37.50
CA THR A 3 14.74 -9.16 36.67
C THR A 3 15.34 -9.21 35.27
N PHE A 4 16.60 -9.63 35.16
CA PHE A 4 17.28 -9.81 33.88
C PHE A 4 16.66 -10.97 33.09
N SER A 5 16.37 -12.09 33.76
CA SER A 5 15.68 -13.23 33.13
C SER A 5 14.26 -12.87 32.64
N LYS A 6 13.53 -12.02 33.37
CA LYS A 6 12.22 -11.52 32.94
C LYS A 6 12.32 -10.60 31.72
N LEU A 7 13.30 -9.69 31.70
CA LEU A 7 13.58 -8.84 30.54
C LEU A 7 13.96 -9.66 29.32
N THR A 8 14.84 -10.64 29.45
CA THR A 8 15.22 -11.55 28.36
C THR A 8 14.02 -12.35 27.85
N SER A 9 13.17 -12.84 28.75
CA SER A 9 11.93 -13.54 28.37
C SER A 9 10.96 -12.63 27.62
N MET A 10 10.78 -11.38 28.06
CA MET A 10 9.95 -10.39 27.36
C MET A 10 10.51 -10.06 25.97
N LEU A 11 11.83 -9.94 25.83
CA LEU A 11 12.49 -9.64 24.55
C LEU A 11 12.40 -10.82 23.57
N LEU A 12 12.59 -12.04 24.08
CA LEU A 12 12.39 -13.27 23.30
C LEU A 12 10.93 -13.43 22.87
N HIS A 13 9.98 -13.15 23.76
CA HIS A 13 8.56 -13.17 23.44
C HIS A 13 8.18 -12.10 22.41
N ALA A 14 8.76 -10.90 22.51
CA ALA A 14 8.58 -9.81 21.54
C ALA A 14 9.22 -10.12 20.16
N LEU A 15 10.26 -10.95 20.13
CA LEU A 15 10.88 -11.45 18.89
C LEU A 15 10.08 -12.63 18.30
N GLU A 16 9.45 -13.46 19.13
CA GLU A 16 8.55 -14.55 18.73
C GLU A 16 7.18 -14.06 18.29
N THR A 17 6.69 -12.95 18.84
CA THR A 17 5.66 -12.16 18.18
C THR A 17 6.30 -11.56 16.95
N ARG A 18 6.27 -12.32 15.84
CA ARG A 18 6.53 -11.81 14.49
C ARG A 18 6.09 -10.36 14.44
N GLU A 19 6.98 -9.45 14.05
CA GLU A 19 6.58 -8.08 13.69
C GLU A 19 5.26 -8.19 12.97
N PRO A 20 4.22 -7.40 13.33
CA PRO A 20 2.93 -7.51 12.67
C PRO A 20 3.23 -7.42 11.18
N THR A 21 3.12 -8.55 10.49
CA THR A 21 3.44 -8.61 9.08
C THR A 21 2.44 -7.65 8.49
N VAL A 22 2.90 -6.47 8.07
CA VAL A 22 2.03 -5.45 7.50
C VAL A 22 1.17 -6.19 6.50
N ASP A 23 -0.15 -6.19 6.74
CA ASP A 23 -1.05 -6.87 5.83
C ASP A 23 -0.89 -6.15 4.48
N LEU A 24 -0.29 -6.86 3.53
CA LEU A 24 0.06 -6.31 2.23
C LEU A 24 -1.20 -5.79 1.53
N LEU A 25 -2.34 -6.45 1.73
CA LEU A 25 -3.62 -6.03 1.17
C LEU A 25 -4.08 -4.72 1.81
N ASP A 26 -4.00 -4.59 3.13
CA ASP A 26 -4.38 -3.35 3.81
C ASP A 26 -3.50 -2.18 3.35
N SER A 27 -2.18 -2.39 3.24
CA SER A 27 -1.25 -1.37 2.75
C SER A 27 -1.53 -1.01 1.29
N PHE A 28 -1.80 -2.00 0.44
CA PHE A 28 -2.15 -1.78 -0.95
C PHE A 28 -3.44 -0.96 -1.09
N VAL A 29 -4.47 -1.31 -0.31
CA VAL A 29 -5.77 -0.63 -0.29
C VAL A 29 -5.65 0.79 0.28
N ASP A 30 -4.80 1.04 1.26
CA ASP A 30 -4.55 2.38 1.80
C ASP A 30 -3.91 3.32 0.77
N HIS A 31 -2.90 2.83 0.04
CA HIS A 31 -2.32 3.58 -1.07
C HIS A 31 -3.34 3.88 -2.16
N TRP A 32 -4.18 2.90 -2.51
CA TRP A 32 -5.26 3.09 -3.48
C TRP A 32 -6.27 4.14 -3.03
N LYS A 33 -6.78 4.05 -1.79
CA LYS A 33 -7.72 5.01 -1.20
C LYS A 33 -7.16 6.43 -1.22
N SER A 34 -5.89 6.57 -0.88
CA SER A 34 -5.24 7.88 -0.90
C SER A 34 -5.14 8.49 -2.30
N ILE A 35 -4.94 7.66 -3.34
CA ILE A 35 -4.98 8.11 -4.74
C ILE A 35 -6.40 8.56 -5.09
N THR A 36 -7.43 7.76 -4.79
CA THR A 36 -8.82 8.12 -5.14
C THR A 36 -9.32 9.32 -4.35
N ASN A 37 -8.94 9.46 -3.07
CA ASN A 37 -9.34 10.59 -2.24
C ASN A 37 -8.76 11.90 -2.76
N TYR A 38 -7.54 11.90 -3.30
CA TYR A 38 -6.99 13.08 -3.97
C TYR A 38 -7.95 13.62 -5.04
N TYR A 39 -8.48 12.74 -5.88
CA TYR A 39 -9.41 13.12 -6.95
C TYR A 39 -10.85 13.40 -6.48
N ILE A 40 -11.24 12.95 -5.29
CA ILE A 40 -12.58 13.21 -4.72
C ILE A 40 -12.62 14.52 -3.95
N GLU A 41 -11.57 14.85 -3.20
CA GLU A 41 -11.58 15.92 -2.20
C GLU A 41 -11.53 17.35 -2.79
N THR A 42 -11.79 17.55 -4.09
CA THR A 42 -11.64 18.85 -4.78
C THR A 42 -10.32 19.51 -4.39
N THR A 43 -9.24 18.72 -4.36
CA THR A 43 -7.90 19.30 -4.26
C THR A 43 -7.68 20.19 -5.47
N ASP A 44 -6.86 21.22 -5.31
CA ASP A 44 -6.54 22.18 -6.37
C ASP A 44 -6.23 21.47 -7.70
N ASP A 45 -7.25 21.40 -8.58
CA ASP A 45 -7.21 20.67 -9.85
C ASP A 45 -6.11 21.21 -10.79
N SER A 46 -5.52 22.37 -10.44
CA SER A 46 -4.39 22.96 -11.14
C SER A 46 -3.04 22.35 -10.76
N ARG A 47 -2.92 21.65 -9.62
CA ARG A 47 -1.66 21.02 -9.21
C ARG A 47 -1.38 19.79 -10.09
N PRO A 48 -0.27 19.76 -10.85
CA PRO A 48 0.05 18.60 -11.67
C PRO A 48 0.28 17.36 -10.80
N VAL A 49 -0.23 16.19 -11.23
CA VAL A 49 -0.07 14.89 -10.52
C VAL A 49 1.39 14.58 -10.18
N ARG A 50 2.33 14.98 -11.04
CA ARG A 50 3.77 14.79 -10.81
C ARG A 50 4.29 15.48 -9.56
N GLN A 51 3.57 16.49 -9.07
CA GLN A 51 3.92 17.26 -7.88
C GLN A 51 3.14 16.79 -6.65
N THR A 52 2.36 15.71 -6.72
CA THR A 52 1.57 15.18 -5.59
C THR A 52 2.22 13.89 -5.06
N GLU A 53 1.61 13.28 -4.04
CA GLU A 53 2.04 11.98 -3.53
C GLU A 53 1.61 10.79 -4.42
N ILE A 54 0.76 11.02 -5.42
CA ILE A 54 0.22 9.95 -6.29
C ILE A 54 1.32 9.10 -6.94
N PRO A 55 2.40 9.68 -7.53
CA PRO A 55 3.46 8.88 -8.14
C PRO A 55 4.16 7.96 -7.14
N TRP A 56 4.36 8.42 -5.90
CA TRP A 56 4.96 7.60 -4.84
C TRP A 56 4.01 6.48 -4.41
N ARG A 57 2.71 6.76 -4.23
CA ARG A 57 1.70 5.76 -3.87
C ARG A 57 1.55 4.67 -4.92
N LEU A 58 1.52 5.04 -6.20
CA LEU A 58 1.51 4.08 -7.31
C LEU A 58 2.75 3.18 -7.32
N ARG A 59 3.92 3.75 -6.97
CA ARG A 59 5.15 2.97 -6.83
C ARG A 59 5.06 1.98 -5.67
N GLN A 60 4.54 2.39 -4.51
CA GLN A 60 4.35 1.46 -3.39
C GLN A 60 3.40 0.31 -3.75
N MET A 61 2.28 0.60 -4.43
CA MET A 61 1.37 -0.44 -4.93
C MET A 61 2.08 -1.41 -5.89
N LEU A 62 2.90 -0.90 -6.80
CA LEU A 62 3.70 -1.74 -7.71
C LEU A 62 4.73 -2.60 -6.97
N ASP A 63 5.44 -2.02 -5.99
CA ASP A 63 6.44 -2.73 -5.20
C ASP A 63 5.79 -3.87 -4.39
N ILE A 64 4.58 -3.67 -3.88
CA ILE A 64 3.77 -4.72 -3.21
C ILE A 64 3.43 -5.85 -4.19
N LEU A 65 2.96 -5.54 -5.40
CA LEU A 65 2.63 -6.56 -6.41
C LEU A 65 3.86 -7.36 -6.85
N VAL A 66 5.01 -6.69 -7.04
CA VAL A 66 6.28 -7.35 -7.37
C VAL A 66 6.79 -8.21 -6.22
N TYR A 67 6.57 -7.79 -4.97
CA TYR A 67 6.88 -8.61 -3.82
C TYR A 67 5.99 -9.85 -3.76
N GLU A 68 4.69 -9.68 -3.98
CA GLU A 68 3.71 -10.75 -3.98
C GLU A 68 4.01 -11.82 -5.04
N GLU A 69 4.32 -11.40 -6.29
CA GLU A 69 4.71 -12.27 -7.41
C GLU A 69 5.94 -13.13 -7.08
N LYS A 70 6.88 -12.62 -6.28
CA LYS A 70 8.08 -13.37 -5.88
C LYS A 70 7.79 -14.47 -4.85
N GLN A 71 6.69 -14.36 -4.11
CA GLN A 71 6.32 -15.33 -3.08
C GLN A 71 5.37 -16.40 -3.61
N GLN A 72 4.49 -16.05 -4.55
CA GLN A 72 3.48 -16.91 -5.17
C GLN A 72 3.00 -16.32 -6.51
N ASP A 73 2.42 -17.14 -7.41
CA ASP A 73 1.99 -16.68 -8.74
C ASP A 73 0.98 -15.52 -8.69
N THR A 74 -0.17 -15.71 -8.01
CA THR A 74 -1.20 -14.69 -7.85
C THR A 74 -1.51 -14.56 -6.36
N GLY A 75 -1.25 -13.40 -5.78
CA GLY A 75 -1.67 -13.13 -4.41
C GLY A 75 -2.85 -12.16 -4.31
N VAL A 76 -3.25 -11.90 -3.07
CA VAL A 76 -4.43 -11.13 -2.68
C VAL A 76 -4.44 -9.69 -3.22
N CYS A 77 -3.28 -9.05 -3.40
CA CYS A 77 -3.20 -7.69 -3.92
C CYS A 77 -3.46 -7.65 -5.43
N MET A 78 -2.91 -8.61 -6.18
CA MET A 78 -3.19 -8.79 -7.61
C MET A 78 -4.67 -9.15 -7.83
N GLU A 79 -5.24 -10.03 -7.01
CA GLU A 79 -6.67 -10.35 -7.06
C GLU A 79 -7.53 -9.11 -6.82
N TYR A 80 -7.20 -8.31 -5.80
CA TYR A 80 -7.89 -7.05 -5.53
C TYR A 80 -7.80 -6.08 -6.72
N LEU A 81 -6.61 -5.91 -7.31
CA LEU A 81 -6.40 -5.05 -8.47
C LEU A 81 -7.33 -5.42 -9.64
N LEU A 82 -7.45 -6.73 -9.92
CA LEU A 82 -8.27 -7.26 -11.02
C LEU A 82 -9.77 -7.18 -10.72
N GLN A 83 -10.19 -7.62 -9.53
CA GLN A 83 -11.60 -7.61 -9.12
C GLN A 83 -12.18 -6.19 -9.10
N HIS A 84 -11.38 -5.21 -8.67
CA HIS A 84 -11.80 -3.82 -8.56
C HIS A 84 -11.48 -2.95 -9.78
N LYS A 85 -10.87 -3.51 -10.84
CA LYS A 85 -10.58 -2.79 -12.10
C LYS A 85 -9.79 -1.50 -11.88
N LEU A 86 -8.74 -1.58 -11.08
CA LEU A 86 -7.99 -0.39 -10.67
C LEU A 86 -7.27 0.27 -11.85
N LEU A 87 -6.78 -0.53 -12.81
CA LEU A 87 -6.10 0.00 -14.00
C LEU A 87 -7.05 0.79 -14.90
N GLU A 88 -8.28 0.31 -15.10
CA GLU A 88 -9.32 1.03 -15.83
C GLU A 88 -9.70 2.34 -15.14
N THR A 89 -9.77 2.31 -13.81
CA THR A 89 -10.01 3.50 -13.01
C THR A 89 -8.86 4.50 -13.17
N LEU A 90 -7.60 4.05 -13.09
CA LEU A 90 -6.42 4.90 -13.31
C LEU A 90 -6.39 5.52 -14.71
N VAL A 91 -6.77 4.78 -15.75
CA VAL A 91 -6.91 5.32 -17.11
C VAL A 91 -7.95 6.43 -17.16
N THR A 92 -9.07 6.26 -16.47
CA THR A 92 -10.14 7.27 -16.40
C THR A 92 -9.66 8.54 -15.69
N LEU A 93 -9.01 8.39 -14.53
CA LEU A 93 -8.44 9.51 -13.76
C LEU A 93 -7.35 10.24 -14.56
N GLY A 94 -6.44 9.51 -15.20
CA GLY A 94 -5.37 10.08 -16.00
C GLY A 94 -5.86 10.87 -17.22
N LYS A 95 -6.97 10.48 -17.83
CA LYS A 95 -7.62 11.23 -18.92
C LYS A 95 -8.35 12.48 -18.45
N ALA A 96 -8.90 12.45 -17.24
CA ALA A 96 -9.61 13.58 -16.65
C ALA A 96 -8.66 14.69 -16.15
N GLN A 97 -7.41 14.34 -15.83
CA GLN A 97 -6.41 15.30 -15.39
C GLN A 97 -6.10 16.32 -16.51
N VAL A 98 -6.37 17.60 -16.24
CA VAL A 98 -5.95 18.71 -17.10
C VAL A 98 -4.43 18.83 -17.02
N THR A 99 -3.75 18.83 -18.17
CA THR A 99 -2.29 18.89 -18.29
C THR A 99 -1.80 20.34 -18.36
#